data_AF-A0A349Z1C1-F1
#
_entry.id   AF-A0A349Z1C1-F1
#
_cell.length_a   1.000
_cell.length_b   1.000
_cell.length_c   1.000
_cell.angle_alpha   90.00
_cell.angle_beta   90.00
_cell.angle_gamma   90.00
#
_symmetry.space_group_name_H-M   'P 1'
#
loop_
_entity.id
_entity.type
_entity.pdbx_description
1 polymer ?
#
loop_
_entity_poly.entity_id
_entity_poly.type
_entity_poly.pdbx_seq_one_letter_code
_entity_poly.pdbx_strand_id
1 'polypeptide(L)'
;NPADANAVRHHAQYILREGSKDLGATTLEGSRNGMAMMVYSSLHILGRRGYELLINQSIEKAKKFAAMIEAHPDFELITSPTLSIMTYRV
;
A
#
# COMPACT_ATOMS: atom_id res chain seq x y z
N ASN A 1 8.79 21.13 -1.62
CA ASN A 1 9.11 22.04 -2.75
C ASN A 1 9.59 21.17 -3.91
N PRO A 2 9.09 21.29 -5.15
CA PRO A 2 9.57 20.50 -6.30
C PRO A 2 11.09 20.58 -6.54
N ALA A 3 11.78 21.57 -5.96
CA ALA A 3 13.23 21.68 -5.96
C ALA A 3 13.96 20.80 -4.92
N ASP A 4 13.28 20.28 -3.89
CA ASP A 4 13.94 19.53 -2.80
C ASP A 4 14.56 18.20 -3.27
N ALA A 5 13.97 17.59 -4.31
CA ALA A 5 14.48 16.38 -4.95
C ALA A 5 15.82 16.60 -5.68
N ASN A 6 16.19 17.84 -6.01
CA ASN A 6 17.47 18.14 -6.66
C ASN A 6 18.66 18.05 -5.69
N ALA A 7 18.42 18.12 -4.37
CA ALA A 7 19.49 18.02 -3.37
C ALA A 7 20.06 16.59 -3.24
N VAL A 8 19.28 15.58 -3.65
CA VAL A 8 19.63 14.14 -3.56
C VAL A 8 20.19 13.62 -4.89
N ARG A 9 20.40 14.50 -5.87
CA ARG A 9 20.88 14.09 -7.20
C ARG A 9 22.36 13.70 -7.11
N HIS A 10 22.62 12.41 -7.00
CA HIS A 10 23.98 11.87 -6.99
C HIS A 10 24.67 12.18 -8.33
N HIS A 11 25.78 12.92 -8.29
CA HIS A 11 26.67 13.12 -9.45
C HIS A 11 27.54 11.88 -9.72
N ALA A 12 26.93 10.71 -9.87
CA ALA A 12 27.63 9.50 -10.29
C ALA A 12 27.65 9.45 -11.83
N GLN A 13 28.58 10.20 -12.45
CA GLN A 13 28.70 10.32 -13.93
C GLN A 13 28.88 8.99 -14.68
N TYR A 14 29.21 7.89 -14.01
CA TYR A 14 29.37 6.57 -14.64
C TYR A 14 28.07 5.75 -14.71
N ILE A 15 27.04 6.08 -13.92
CA ILE A 15 25.75 5.37 -13.89
C ILE A 15 24.64 6.23 -14.52
N LEU A 16 24.67 7.53 -14.29
CA LEU A 16 23.63 8.47 -14.73
C LEU A 16 24.06 9.20 -15.99
N ARG A 17 23.50 8.78 -17.14
CA ARG A 17 23.76 9.39 -18.44
C ARG A 17 22.91 10.64 -18.63
N GLU A 18 23.52 11.71 -19.13
CA GLU A 18 22.80 12.96 -19.39
C GLU A 18 21.63 12.72 -20.36
N GLY A 19 20.41 13.03 -19.92
CA GLY A 19 19.17 12.77 -20.67
C GLY A 19 18.50 11.40 -20.44
N SER A 20 19.05 10.51 -19.60
CA SER A 20 18.39 9.25 -19.26
C SER A 20 17.19 9.48 -18.32
N LYS A 21 16.08 8.77 -18.57
CA LYS A 21 14.94 8.68 -17.65
C LYS A 21 15.24 7.65 -16.55
N ASP A 22 16.32 7.86 -15.82
CA ASP A 22 16.74 6.95 -14.75
C ASP A 22 15.99 7.29 -13.46
N LEU A 23 15.13 6.35 -13.03
CA LEU A 23 14.33 6.47 -11.81
C LEU A 23 15.19 6.40 -10.53
N GLY A 24 16.44 5.94 -10.64
CA GLY A 24 17.42 5.90 -9.56
C GLY A 24 18.11 7.22 -9.27
N ALA A 25 18.04 8.18 -10.20
CA ALA A 25 18.70 9.47 -10.12
C ALA A 25 18.13 10.40 -9.02
N THR A 26 16.92 10.12 -8.56
CA THR A 26 16.17 10.94 -7.58
C THR A 26 15.86 10.17 -6.29
N THR A 27 16.47 9.01 -6.08
CA THR A 27 16.28 8.19 -4.89
C THR A 27 17.59 7.98 -4.18
N LEU A 28 17.58 8.09 -2.85
CA LEU A 28 18.78 7.99 -2.00
C LEU A 28 19.48 6.61 -2.10
N GLU A 29 18.75 5.57 -2.50
CA GLU A 29 19.23 4.19 -2.62
C GLU A 29 19.89 3.87 -3.98
N GLY A 30 19.75 4.74 -4.98
CA GLY A 30 20.22 4.51 -6.34
C GLY A 30 19.44 3.41 -7.10
N SER A 31 19.63 2.13 -6.74
CA SER A 31 18.98 1.00 -7.43
C SER A 31 17.59 0.68 -6.88
N ARG A 32 16.60 0.38 -7.74
CA ARG A 32 15.25 -0.04 -7.34
C ARG A 32 14.94 -1.43 -7.86
N ASN A 33 14.38 -2.28 -7.00
CA ASN A 33 13.82 -3.57 -7.42
C ASN A 33 12.60 -3.36 -8.33
N GLY A 34 12.20 -4.41 -9.07
CA GLY A 34 11.13 -4.38 -10.06
C GLY A 34 9.70 -4.18 -9.53
N MET A 35 9.50 -3.36 -8.49
CA MET A 35 8.19 -3.09 -7.87
C MET A 35 7.16 -2.55 -8.85
N ALA A 36 7.60 -1.79 -9.86
CA ALA A 36 6.72 -1.33 -10.93
C ALA A 36 6.12 -2.49 -11.72
N MET A 37 6.88 -3.56 -11.98
CA MET A 37 6.36 -4.76 -12.65
C MET A 37 5.37 -5.51 -11.76
N MET A 38 5.61 -5.56 -10.45
CA MET A 38 4.66 -6.16 -9.51
C MET A 38 3.34 -5.39 -9.51
N VAL A 39 3.38 -4.06 -9.33
CA VAL A 39 2.18 -3.21 -9.35
C VAL A 39 1.45 -3.32 -10.70
N TYR A 40 2.18 -3.25 -11.82
CA TYR A 40 1.61 -3.42 -13.16
C TYR A 40 0.91 -4.77 -13.30
N SER A 41 1.58 -5.85 -12.91
CA SER A 41 1.03 -7.21 -13.02
C SER A 41 -0.21 -7.38 -12.16
N SER A 42 -0.19 -6.89 -10.92
CA SER A 42 -1.36 -6.97 -10.04
C SER A 42 -2.54 -6.16 -10.57
N LEU A 43 -2.31 -4.94 -11.09
CA LEU A 43 -3.35 -4.12 -11.72
C LEU A 43 -3.88 -4.75 -13.01
N HIS A 44 -3.03 -5.39 -13.81
CA HIS A 44 -3.43 -6.01 -15.07
C HIS A 44 -4.21 -7.31 -14.84
N ILE A 45 -3.78 -8.15 -13.90
CA ILE A 45 -4.41 -9.44 -13.59
C ILE A 45 -5.72 -9.25 -12.85
N LEU A 46 -5.72 -8.44 -11.78
CA LEU A 46 -6.92 -8.27 -10.93
C LEU A 46 -7.89 -7.25 -11.52
N GLY A 47 -7.34 -6.19 -12.14
CA GLY A 47 -8.13 -5.06 -12.61
C GLY A 47 -8.92 -4.37 -11.49
N ARG A 48 -9.70 -3.37 -11.88
CA ARG A 48 -10.54 -2.61 -10.93
C ARG A 48 -11.51 -3.51 -10.14
N ARG A 49 -12.19 -4.43 -10.84
CA ARG A 49 -13.22 -5.30 -10.24
C ARG A 49 -12.62 -6.34 -9.29
N GLY A 50 -11.43 -6.87 -9.59
CA GLY A 50 -10.75 -7.81 -8.69
C GLY A 50 -10.35 -7.15 -7.39
N TYR A 51 -9.78 -5.94 -7.44
CA TYR A 51 -9.47 -5.17 -6.24
C TYR A 51 -10.72 -4.76 -5.46
N GLU A 52 -11.78 -4.32 -6.15
CA GLU A 52 -13.07 -4.03 -5.52
C GLU A 52 -13.61 -5.24 -4.75
N LEU A 53 -13.60 -6.43 -5.37
CA LEU A 53 -14.02 -7.66 -4.72
C LEU A 53 -13.20 -7.96 -3.46
N LEU A 54 -11.86 -7.88 -3.56
CA LEU A 54 -10.97 -8.18 -2.43
C LEU A 54 -11.14 -7.19 -1.27
N ILE A 55 -11.26 -5.91 -1.58
CA ILE A 55 -11.46 -4.84 -0.58
C ILE A 55 -12.82 -5.02 0.09
N ASN A 56 -13.90 -5.18 -0.69
CA ASN A 56 -15.25 -5.37 -0.15
C ASN A 56 -15.31 -6.62 0.74
N GLN A 57 -14.72 -7.74 0.32
CA GLN A 57 -14.67 -8.95 1.15
C GLN A 57 -13.90 -8.74 2.46
N SER A 58 -12.82 -7.96 2.45
CA SER A 58 -12.06 -7.64 3.66
C SER A 58 -12.89 -6.84 4.64
N ILE A 59 -13.64 -5.84 4.16
CA ILE A 59 -14.53 -5.01 4.96
C ILE A 59 -15.69 -5.83 5.53
N GLU A 60 -16.35 -6.66 4.71
CA GLU A 60 -17.48 -7.48 5.16
C GLU A 60 -17.05 -8.52 6.20
N LYS A 61 -15.85 -9.08 6.08
CA LYS A 61 -15.29 -9.97 7.11
C LYS A 61 -15.08 -9.23 8.44
N ALA A 62 -14.58 -8.00 8.41
CA ALA A 62 -14.43 -7.20 9.62
C ALA A 62 -15.79 -6.90 10.25
N LYS A 63 -16.79 -6.46 9.48
CA LYS A 63 -18.14 -6.24 10.01
C LYS A 63 -18.74 -7.50 10.64
N LYS A 64 -18.59 -8.64 9.96
CA LYS A 64 -19.07 -9.93 10.47
C LYS A 64 -18.39 -10.31 11.79
N PHE A 65 -17.08 -10.10 11.89
CA PHE A 65 -16.35 -10.41 13.11
C PHE A 65 -16.71 -9.46 14.27
N ALA A 66 -16.91 -8.17 13.99
CA ALA A 66 -17.43 -7.23 14.98
C ALA A 66 -18.79 -7.66 15.54
N ALA A 67 -19.72 -8.10 14.69
CA ALA A 67 -21.02 -8.60 15.13
C ALA A 67 -20.90 -9.86 16.01
N MET A 68 -19.91 -10.73 15.77
CA MET A 68 -19.65 -11.89 16.62
C MET A 68 -19.09 -11.48 17.99
N ILE A 69 -18.25 -10.45 18.04
CA ILE A 69 -17.75 -9.88 19.30
C ILE A 69 -18.90 -9.29 20.11
N GLU A 70 -19.75 -8.45 19.52
CA GLU A 70 -20.90 -7.84 20.20
C GLU A 70 -21.92 -8.87 20.72
N ALA A 71 -22.01 -10.03 20.08
CA ALA A 71 -22.91 -11.10 20.50
C ALA A 71 -22.39 -11.96 21.66
N HIS A 72 -21.09 -11.86 22.01
CA HIS A 72 -20.46 -12.71 23.00
C HIS A 72 -20.28 -11.95 24.33
N PRO A 73 -20.75 -12.47 25.48
CA PRO A 73 -20.78 -11.72 26.75
C PRO A 73 -19.40 -11.38 27.32
N ASP A 74 -18.39 -12.20 27.02
CA ASP A 74 -17.01 -12.00 27.51
C ASP A 74 -16.16 -11.07 26.63
N PHE A 75 -16.75 -10.38 25.66
CA PHE A 75 -16.01 -9.44 24.81
C PHE A 75 -16.78 -8.14 24.63
N GLU A 76 -16.01 -7.05 24.47
CA GLU A 76 -16.56 -5.74 24.18
C GLU A 76 -15.87 -5.14 22.97
N LEU A 77 -16.67 -4.74 21.97
CA LEU A 77 -16.18 -4.02 20.80
C LEU A 77 -15.88 -2.56 21.19
N ILE A 78 -14.63 -2.13 20.99
CA ILE A 78 -14.19 -0.76 21.33
C ILE A 78 -14.34 0.18 20.13
N THR A 79 -14.01 -0.28 18.94
CA THR A 79 -14.19 0.52 17.70
C THR A 79 -14.79 -0.33 16.60
N SER A 80 -15.98 0.05 16.13
CA SER A 80 -16.60 -0.60 14.99
C SER A 80 -15.78 -0.40 13.71
N PRO A 81 -15.69 -1.43 12.84
CA PRO A 81 -14.88 -1.34 11.63
C PRO A 81 -15.51 -0.39 10.59
N THR A 82 -14.73 0.60 10.14
CA THR A 82 -15.04 1.39 8.92
C THR A 82 -14.45 0.74 7.66
N LEU A 83 -13.27 0.14 7.79
CA LEU A 83 -12.62 -0.67 6.75
C LEU A 83 -12.46 -2.11 7.28
N SER A 84 -11.24 -2.64 7.28
CA SER A 84 -10.93 -4.01 7.70
C SER A 84 -10.30 -4.12 9.09
N ILE A 85 -10.25 -3.02 9.85
CA ILE A 85 -9.66 -2.95 11.19
C ILE A 85 -10.74 -2.61 12.20
N MET A 86 -10.72 -3.32 13.33
CA MET A 86 -11.52 -3.05 14.52
C MET A 86 -10.67 -3.34 15.76
N THR A 87 -11.13 -2.89 16.93
CA THR A 87 -10.50 -3.20 18.21
C THR A 87 -11.54 -3.68 19.21
N TYR A 88 -11.16 -4.60 20.08
CA TYR A 88 -12.01 -5.18 21.11
C TYR A 88 -11.18 -5.49 22.36
N ARG A 89 -11.87 -5.71 23.49
CA ARG A 89 -11.28 -6.21 24.73
C ARG A 89 -12.03 -7.45 25.23
N VAL A 90 -11.37 -8.18 26.14
CA VAL A 90 -11.96 -9.27 26.93
C VAL A 90 -12.44 -8.68 28.25
#